data_AF-A0A537Y4M0-F1
#
_entry.id   AF-A0A537Y4M0-F1
#
_cell.length_a   1.000
_cell.length_b   1.000
_cell.length_c   1.000
_cell.angle_alpha   90.00
_cell.angle_beta   90.00
_cell.angle_gamma   90.00
#
_symmetry.space_group_name_H-M   'P 1'
#
loop_
_entity.id
_entity.type
_entity.pdbx_description
1 polymer ?
#
loop_
_entity_poly.entity_id
_entity_poly.type
_entity_poly.pdbx_seq_one_letter_code
_entity_poly.pdbx_strand_id
1 'polypeptide(L)'
;MDTCATADRKGPAKLIALLRLSVVAAIAVVGLAACTPAATPAAFRTAGYGTAAGATSASSSMPMPMPMPAGQMASAGLATSTPPPPAVPAGAAEVGIVNFKSTPATVTIKVGGTVDWTNHDDIGHTVSFAGQGINSKILQHNDRFSHTFDTPGTYTYICSIHPFMHGTVVVTG
;
A
#
# COMPACT_ATOMS: atom_id res chain seq x y z
N MET A 1 0.84 68.83 14.93
CA MET A 1 1.62 68.69 13.70
C MET A 1 2.96 68.06 14.08
N ASP A 2 2.93 66.94 14.82
CA ASP A 2 2.77 65.55 14.32
C ASP A 2 4.14 64.99 13.88
N THR A 3 4.83 64.28 14.78
CA THR A 3 4.97 62.79 14.85
C THR A 3 5.89 62.23 13.76
N CYS A 4 6.71 61.19 13.94
CA CYS A 4 7.00 60.25 15.02
C CYS A 4 8.26 59.52 14.56
N ALA A 5 9.28 59.39 15.40
CA ALA A 5 10.37 58.45 15.21
C ALA A 5 10.43 57.56 16.46
N THR A 6 10.01 56.32 16.27
CA THR A 6 9.95 55.23 17.24
C THR A 6 11.34 54.82 17.69
N ALA A 7 11.58 54.90 19.01
CA ALA A 7 12.69 54.23 19.68
C ALA A 7 12.17 53.04 20.49
N ASP A 8 12.82 51.90 20.25
CA ASP A 8 13.24 50.85 21.18
C ASP A 8 12.32 50.43 22.34
N ARG A 9 12.08 49.11 22.44
CA ARG A 9 12.14 48.46 23.76
C ARG A 9 12.33 46.94 23.67
N LYS A 10 13.57 46.52 23.91
CA LYS A 10 13.95 45.19 24.42
C LYS A 10 13.33 44.98 25.82
N GLY A 11 12.50 43.96 26.00
CA GLY A 11 11.89 43.58 27.28
C GLY A 11 12.40 42.22 27.80
N PRO A 12 12.66 42.05 29.12
CA PRO A 12 13.32 40.87 29.68
C PRO A 12 12.36 39.74 30.10
N ALA A 13 12.92 38.53 30.14
CA ALA A 13 12.33 37.30 30.65
C ALA A 13 11.77 37.42 32.08
N LYS A 14 10.56 36.86 32.29
CA LYS A 14 10.09 36.45 33.63
C LYS A 14 9.38 35.10 33.56
N LEU A 15 9.99 34.18 34.29
CA LEU A 15 9.53 32.86 34.73
C LEU A 15 8.26 33.02 35.60
N ILE A 16 7.14 32.38 35.23
CA ILE A 16 6.00 32.16 36.15
C ILE A 16 5.51 30.72 35.94
N ALA A 17 5.88 29.86 36.88
CA ALA A 17 5.21 28.59 37.11
C ALA A 17 3.93 28.84 37.91
N LEU A 18 2.77 28.37 37.42
CA LEU A 18 1.58 28.17 38.25
C LEU A 18 0.90 26.84 37.91
N LEU A 19 0.86 26.01 38.95
CA LEU A 19 0.24 24.72 39.12
C LEU A 19 -1.29 24.85 39.30
N ARG A 20 -2.01 23.72 39.15
CA ARG A 20 -3.41 23.38 39.57
C ARG A 20 -4.42 23.47 38.42
N LEU A 21 -5.39 22.57 38.22
CA LEU A 21 -5.98 21.51 39.04
C LEU A 21 -6.71 20.51 38.11
N SER A 22 -6.70 19.24 38.49
CA SER A 22 -7.36 18.10 37.86
C SER A 22 -8.89 18.23 37.78
N VAL A 23 -9.51 17.70 36.73
CA VAL A 23 -10.88 17.15 36.79
C VAL A 23 -10.89 15.79 36.11
N VAL A 24 -11.03 14.76 36.94
CA VAL A 24 -11.42 13.40 36.58
C VAL A 24 -12.93 13.39 36.37
N ALA A 25 -13.42 12.86 35.25
CA ALA A 25 -14.82 12.47 35.11
C ALA A 25 -14.86 11.05 34.53
N ALA A 26 -15.10 10.08 35.41
CA ALA A 26 -15.46 8.72 35.06
C ALA A 26 -16.99 8.65 34.92
N ILE A 27 -17.49 8.09 33.82
CA ILE A 27 -18.85 7.56 33.75
C ILE A 27 -18.76 6.15 33.16
N ALA A 28 -19.01 5.17 34.03
CA ALA A 28 -19.24 3.79 33.68
C ALA A 28 -20.68 3.61 33.16
N VAL A 29 -20.86 2.82 32.12
CA VAL A 29 -22.17 2.20 31.82
C VAL A 29 -21.95 0.71 31.64
N VAL A 30 -22.54 -0.03 32.58
CA VAL A 30 -22.70 -1.48 32.63
C VAL A 30 -23.89 -1.85 31.74
N GLY A 31 -23.78 -2.92 30.95
CA GLY A 31 -24.90 -3.48 30.20
C GLY A 31 -24.63 -4.91 29.73
N LEU A 32 -24.95 -5.89 30.57
CA LEU A 32 -25.06 -7.31 30.26
C LEU A 32 -26.18 -7.56 29.23
N ALA A 33 -25.92 -8.39 28.22
CA ALA A 33 -26.96 -9.22 27.59
C ALA A 33 -26.33 -10.54 27.12
N ALA A 34 -26.95 -11.64 27.55
CA ALA A 34 -26.52 -13.01 27.38
C ALA A 34 -27.23 -13.72 26.23
N CYS A 35 -26.67 -14.90 25.90
CA CYS A 35 -27.31 -16.13 25.47
C CYS A 35 -27.66 -16.36 23.98
N THR A 36 -27.17 -17.52 23.53
CA THR A 36 -27.11 -18.21 22.22
C THR A 36 -28.47 -18.64 21.61
N PRO A 37 -28.53 -19.14 20.35
CA PRO A 37 -28.27 -20.57 20.10
C PRO A 37 -27.45 -20.90 18.84
N ALA A 38 -26.91 -22.12 18.86
CA ALA A 38 -26.22 -22.82 17.81
C ALA A 38 -27.12 -23.16 16.60
N ALA A 39 -26.53 -23.18 15.40
CA ALA A 39 -27.10 -23.80 14.21
C ALA A 39 -26.12 -24.82 13.63
N THR A 40 -26.47 -26.08 13.88
CA THR A 40 -26.31 -27.34 13.12
C THR A 40 -25.18 -27.51 12.08
N PRO A 41 -24.46 -28.65 12.11
CA PRO A 41 -23.47 -29.02 11.10
C PRO A 41 -24.14 -29.58 9.84
N ALA A 42 -23.68 -29.18 8.66
CA ALA A 42 -23.96 -29.87 7.40
C ALA A 42 -22.81 -30.83 7.07
N ALA A 43 -23.21 -32.07 6.86
CA ALA A 43 -22.35 -33.23 6.64
C ALA A 43 -21.48 -33.12 5.38
N PHE A 44 -20.26 -33.65 5.53
CA PHE A 44 -19.54 -34.52 4.59
C PHE A 44 -20.05 -34.57 3.14
N ARG A 45 -19.20 -34.12 2.22
CA ARG A 45 -18.99 -34.81 0.94
C ARG A 45 -17.50 -34.99 0.69
N THR A 46 -17.07 -36.23 0.88
CA THR A 46 -15.79 -36.77 0.40
C THR A 46 -15.90 -37.10 -1.09
N ALA A 47 -14.73 -37.17 -1.73
CA ALA A 47 -14.40 -37.84 -2.98
C ALA A 47 -14.40 -37.00 -4.26
N GLY A 48 -13.17 -36.75 -4.74
CA GLY A 48 -12.89 -36.25 -6.08
C GLY A 48 -11.41 -35.94 -6.28
N TYR A 49 -10.49 -36.85 -5.88
CA TYR A 49 -9.10 -36.75 -6.33
C TYR A 49 -9.07 -37.05 -7.82
N GLY A 50 -8.83 -36.02 -8.62
CA GLY A 50 -8.59 -36.13 -10.04
C GLY A 50 -7.27 -36.84 -10.30
N THR A 51 -7.33 -38.00 -10.94
CA THR A 51 -6.19 -38.59 -11.62
C THR A 51 -6.00 -37.88 -12.96
N ALA A 52 -4.92 -37.13 -13.06
CA ALA A 52 -4.37 -36.66 -14.33
C ALA A 52 -3.75 -37.85 -15.06
N ALA A 53 -4.25 -38.18 -16.25
CA ALA A 53 -3.58 -39.06 -17.20
C ALA A 53 -4.04 -38.69 -18.62
N GLY A 54 -3.10 -38.28 -19.47
CA GLY A 54 -3.41 -38.01 -20.88
C GLY A 54 -2.41 -37.10 -21.58
N ALA A 55 -1.11 -37.35 -21.44
CA ALA A 55 -0.13 -36.86 -22.39
C ALA A 55 0.08 -37.93 -23.47
N THR A 56 -0.36 -37.67 -24.70
CA THR A 56 0.23 -38.28 -25.90
C THR A 56 0.14 -37.33 -27.10
N SER A 57 1.33 -36.87 -27.48
CA SER A 57 1.90 -36.86 -28.83
C SER A 57 1.05 -36.39 -30.01
N ALA A 58 1.53 -35.31 -30.64
CA ALA A 58 1.56 -35.24 -32.10
C ALA A 58 2.82 -34.48 -32.55
N SER A 59 3.80 -35.25 -33.02
CA SER A 59 4.87 -34.76 -33.90
C SER A 59 4.25 -34.39 -35.24
N SER A 60 4.51 -33.18 -35.75
CA SER A 60 4.29 -32.90 -37.16
C SER A 60 5.48 -32.13 -37.70
N SER A 61 6.36 -32.89 -38.33
CA SER A 61 7.41 -32.43 -39.22
C SER A 61 6.78 -31.77 -40.45
N MET A 62 7.34 -30.66 -40.92
CA MET A 62 7.90 -30.56 -42.28
C MET A 62 8.56 -29.18 -42.50
N PRO A 63 9.75 -29.13 -43.13
CA PRO A 63 10.41 -27.91 -43.58
C PRO A 63 10.05 -27.59 -45.03
N MET A 64 10.09 -26.32 -45.43
CA MET A 64 10.61 -25.84 -46.73
C MET A 64 10.80 -24.30 -46.66
N PRO A 65 11.97 -23.74 -47.04
CA PRO A 65 12.13 -22.32 -47.32
C PRO A 65 11.89 -22.05 -48.81
N MET A 66 11.00 -21.10 -49.13
CA MET A 66 10.91 -20.50 -50.47
C MET A 66 11.56 -19.11 -50.43
N PRO A 67 12.41 -18.74 -51.40
CA PRO A 67 12.88 -17.38 -51.57
C PRO A 67 11.85 -16.58 -52.38
N MET A 68 11.54 -15.36 -51.94
CA MET A 68 10.77 -14.39 -52.72
C MET A 68 11.58 -13.09 -52.89
N PRO A 69 11.37 -12.35 -53.99
CA PRO A 69 12.34 -11.39 -54.52
C PRO A 69 12.20 -9.98 -53.94
N ALA A 70 13.25 -9.20 -54.16
CA ALA A 70 13.32 -7.76 -53.91
C ALA A 70 12.23 -6.99 -54.69
N GLY A 71 11.34 -6.33 -53.95
CA GLY A 71 10.32 -5.43 -54.47
C GLY A 71 10.30 -4.15 -53.64
N GLN A 72 10.79 -3.09 -54.25
CA GLN A 72 10.88 -1.72 -53.73
C GLN A 72 9.53 -1.00 -53.89
N MET A 73 9.04 -0.31 -52.85
CA MET A 73 8.54 1.07 -52.97
C MET A 73 7.98 1.67 -51.67
N ALA A 74 8.24 2.98 -51.56
CA ALA A 74 7.43 4.05 -50.95
C ALA A 74 7.43 4.22 -49.42
N SER A 75 8.23 5.21 -49.00
CA SER A 75 8.10 5.94 -47.74
C SER A 75 6.69 6.51 -47.55
N ALA A 76 6.04 6.11 -46.46
CA ALA A 76 5.06 6.93 -45.77
C ALA A 76 5.61 7.16 -44.36
N GLY A 77 5.83 8.44 -44.01
CA GLY A 77 6.35 8.85 -42.72
C GLY A 77 5.42 8.43 -41.59
N LEU A 78 5.73 7.31 -40.96
CA LEU A 78 5.18 6.95 -39.66
C LEU A 78 5.99 7.74 -38.64
N ALA A 79 5.35 8.72 -38.00
CA ALA A 79 5.87 9.28 -36.77
C ALA A 79 5.99 8.14 -35.77
N THR A 80 7.19 7.60 -35.62
CA THR A 80 7.53 6.65 -34.57
C THR A 80 7.42 7.40 -33.26
N SER A 81 6.30 7.25 -32.56
CA SER A 81 6.23 7.58 -31.15
C SER A 81 7.27 6.72 -30.45
N THR A 82 8.41 7.30 -30.13
CA THR A 82 9.45 6.67 -29.32
C THR A 82 8.76 6.12 -28.06
N PRO A 83 8.76 4.80 -27.84
CA PRO A 83 8.28 4.24 -26.58
C PRO A 83 9.07 4.92 -25.46
N PRO A 84 8.41 5.36 -24.36
CA PRO A 84 9.15 5.89 -23.23
C PRO A 84 10.23 4.87 -22.83
N PRO A 85 11.46 5.32 -22.51
CA PRO A 85 12.53 4.41 -22.12
C PRO A 85 12.03 3.51 -20.98
N PRO A 86 12.44 2.22 -20.93
CA PRO A 86 12.09 1.34 -19.83
C PRO A 86 12.41 2.06 -18.53
N ALA A 87 11.39 2.28 -17.70
CA ALA A 87 11.58 2.90 -16.41
C ALA A 87 12.66 2.10 -15.68
N VAL A 88 13.74 2.78 -15.29
CA VAL A 88 14.75 2.21 -14.37
C VAL A 88 13.94 1.63 -13.22
N PRO A 89 14.12 0.36 -12.82
CA PRO A 89 13.32 -0.24 -11.76
C PRO A 89 13.43 0.67 -10.54
N ALA A 90 12.38 1.43 -10.31
CA ALA A 90 12.34 2.33 -9.20
C ALA A 90 12.23 1.45 -7.97
N GLY A 91 13.06 1.74 -6.96
CA GLY A 91 13.33 0.82 -5.86
C GLY A 91 12.06 0.18 -5.33
N ALA A 92 12.06 -1.15 -5.21
CA ALA A 92 10.98 -1.91 -4.60
C ALA A 92 11.24 -2.02 -3.09
N ALA A 93 10.19 -1.91 -2.29
CA ALA A 93 10.25 -2.16 -0.86
C ALA A 93 9.14 -3.12 -0.44
N GLU A 94 9.43 -3.98 0.54
CA GLU A 94 8.45 -4.88 1.13
C GLU A 94 8.14 -4.47 2.57
N VAL A 95 6.87 -4.57 2.95
CA VAL A 95 6.38 -4.32 4.30
C VAL A 95 5.54 -5.51 4.75
N GLY A 96 6.01 -6.24 5.75
CA GLY A 96 5.21 -7.23 6.44
C GLY A 96 4.30 -6.56 7.48
N ILE A 97 3.05 -7.01 7.58
CA ILE A 97 2.17 -6.69 8.71
C ILE A 97 2.24 -7.87 9.67
N VAL A 98 2.84 -7.65 10.84
CA VAL A 98 3.09 -8.70 11.85
C VAL A 98 2.97 -8.11 13.26
N ASN A 99 2.34 -8.85 14.18
CA ASN A 99 2.06 -8.42 15.54
C ASN A 99 1.39 -7.04 15.62
N PHE A 100 0.42 -6.78 14.74
CA PHE A 100 -0.25 -5.48 14.62
C PHE A 100 0.73 -4.32 14.33
N LYS A 101 1.79 -4.56 13.54
CA LYS A 101 2.77 -3.55 13.16
C LYS A 101 3.16 -3.69 11.70
N SER A 102 3.31 -2.57 11.00
CA SER A 102 4.04 -2.52 9.74
C SER A 102 5.54 -2.68 10.01
N THR A 103 6.16 -3.65 9.34
CA THR A 103 7.58 -4.00 9.52
C THR A 103 8.26 -4.09 8.14
N PRO A 104 9.20 -3.18 7.82
CA PRO A 104 9.62 -2.04 8.64
C PRO A 104 8.51 -0.97 8.73
N ALA A 105 8.53 -0.17 9.80
CA ALA A 105 7.56 0.91 9.99
C ALA A 105 7.75 2.05 8.98
N THR A 106 8.97 2.23 8.48
CA THR A 106 9.30 3.21 7.44
C THR A 106 10.07 2.53 6.33
N VAL A 107 9.65 2.75 5.08
CA VAL A 107 10.39 2.38 3.87
C VAL A 107 10.74 3.62 3.07
N THR A 108 11.86 3.58 2.36
CA THR A 108 12.27 4.63 1.43
C THR A 108 12.42 4.03 0.04
N ILE A 109 11.76 4.62 -0.93
CA ILE A 109 11.81 4.24 -2.35
C ILE A 109 12.12 5.47 -3.20
N LYS A 110 12.52 5.25 -4.46
CA LYS A 110 12.63 6.34 -5.45
C LYS A 110 11.30 6.55 -6.15
N VAL A 111 11.11 7.72 -6.77
CA VAL A 111 9.98 7.99 -7.67
C VAL A 111 9.81 6.87 -8.69
N GLY A 112 8.56 6.45 -8.88
CA GLY A 112 8.15 5.29 -9.68
C GLY A 112 8.25 3.96 -8.91
N GLY A 113 8.71 3.99 -7.65
CA GLY A 113 8.99 2.80 -6.85
C GLY A 113 7.71 2.16 -6.35
N THR A 114 7.75 0.85 -6.16
CA THR A 114 6.59 0.07 -5.71
C THR A 114 6.82 -0.46 -4.30
N VAL A 115 5.81 -0.34 -3.45
CA VAL A 115 5.81 -0.95 -2.13
C VAL A 115 4.80 -2.10 -2.13
N ASP A 116 5.25 -3.25 -1.66
CA ASP A 116 4.43 -4.45 -1.48
C ASP A 116 4.19 -4.69 0.01
N TRP A 117 2.92 -4.73 0.41
CA TRP A 117 2.51 -5.10 1.74
C TRP A 117 2.02 -6.54 1.75
N THR A 118 2.47 -7.33 2.72
CA THR A 118 1.95 -8.68 2.97
C THR A 118 1.45 -8.77 4.40
N ASN A 119 0.24 -9.29 4.60
CA ASN A 119 -0.23 -9.58 5.95
C ASN A 119 0.28 -10.95 6.42
N HIS A 120 1.05 -10.99 7.50
CA HIS A 120 1.52 -12.22 8.14
C HIS A 120 0.77 -12.55 9.43
N ASP A 121 -0.10 -11.65 9.91
CA ASP A 121 -0.99 -11.93 11.03
C ASP A 121 -2.19 -12.78 10.58
N ASP A 122 -2.80 -13.50 11.53
CA ASP A 122 -4.06 -14.24 11.30
C ASP A 122 -5.29 -13.32 11.28
N ILE A 123 -5.12 -12.08 11.74
CA ILE A 123 -6.15 -11.06 11.81
C ILE A 123 -6.10 -10.21 10.54
N GLY A 124 -7.26 -9.77 10.04
CA GLY A 124 -7.33 -8.90 8.88
C GLY A 124 -6.71 -7.52 9.14
N HIS A 125 -6.01 -6.98 8.16
CA HIS A 125 -5.44 -5.63 8.19
C HIS A 125 -5.71 -4.87 6.90
N THR A 126 -5.52 -3.55 6.92
CA THR A 126 -5.64 -2.70 5.72
C THR A 126 -4.44 -1.76 5.63
N VAL A 127 -4.16 -1.28 4.42
CA VAL A 127 -3.24 -0.17 4.15
C VAL A 127 -4.09 0.99 3.64
N SER A 128 -4.21 2.06 4.40
CA SER A 128 -5.04 3.21 4.06
C SER A 128 -4.28 4.52 4.25
N PHE A 129 -4.09 5.26 3.15
CA PHE A 129 -3.50 6.60 3.15
C PHE A 129 -4.64 7.62 3.18
N ALA A 130 -4.92 8.15 4.37
CA ALA A 130 -6.03 9.08 4.58
C ALA A 130 -5.93 10.31 3.65
N GLY A 131 -7.02 10.63 2.96
CA GLY A 131 -7.08 11.78 2.04
C GLY A 131 -6.30 11.63 0.74
N GLN A 132 -5.63 10.50 0.49
CA GLN A 132 -4.87 10.24 -0.75
C GLN A 132 -5.59 9.30 -1.72
N GLY A 133 -6.72 8.70 -1.31
CA GLY A 133 -7.46 7.75 -2.15
C GLY A 133 -6.79 6.38 -2.33
N ILE A 134 -5.61 6.17 -1.73
CA ILE A 134 -4.87 4.90 -1.80
C ILE A 134 -5.32 4.04 -0.62
N ASN A 135 -6.11 3.00 -0.91
CA ASN A 135 -6.64 2.09 0.10
C ASN A 135 -6.64 0.66 -0.41
N SER A 136 -6.19 -0.27 0.43
CA SER A 136 -6.36 -1.69 0.18
C SER A 136 -7.76 -2.15 0.57
N LYS A 137 -8.16 -3.34 0.08
CA LYS A 137 -9.18 -4.15 0.75
C LYS A 137 -8.66 -4.64 2.12
N ILE A 138 -9.51 -5.30 2.91
CA ILE A 138 -9.03 -6.09 4.06
C ILE A 138 -8.14 -7.21 3.52
N LEU A 139 -6.88 -7.19 3.94
CA LEU A 139 -5.87 -8.20 3.68
C LEU A 139 -6.00 -9.28 4.75
N GLN A 140 -6.47 -10.47 4.35
CA GLN A 140 -6.43 -11.66 5.19
C GLN A 140 -5.00 -12.19 5.31
N HIS A 141 -4.80 -13.26 6.09
CA HIS A 141 -3.49 -13.89 6.19
C HIS A 141 -2.90 -14.23 4.81
N ASN A 142 -1.65 -13.82 4.58
CA ASN A 142 -0.89 -13.88 3.32
C ASN A 142 -1.45 -13.09 2.13
N ASP A 143 -2.53 -12.32 2.30
CA ASP A 143 -2.96 -11.39 1.27
C ASP A 143 -1.94 -10.27 1.09
N ARG A 144 -1.89 -9.76 -0.15
CA ARG A 144 -0.99 -8.68 -0.54
C ARG A 144 -1.72 -7.46 -1.08
N PHE A 145 -1.08 -6.32 -0.90
CA PHE A 145 -1.41 -5.06 -1.55
C PHE A 145 -0.14 -4.44 -2.12
N SER A 146 -0.23 -3.85 -3.30
CA SER A 146 0.93 -3.24 -3.98
C SER A 146 0.55 -1.86 -4.48
N HIS A 147 1.45 -0.89 -4.31
CA HIS A 147 1.23 0.48 -4.80
C HIS A 147 2.52 1.12 -5.28
N THR A 148 2.46 1.73 -6.46
CA THR A 148 3.54 2.50 -7.07
C THR A 148 3.39 3.98 -6.74
N PHE A 149 4.47 4.64 -6.32
CA PHE A 149 4.47 6.04 -5.96
C PHE A 149 5.24 6.90 -6.96
N ASP A 150 4.55 7.76 -7.68
CA ASP A 150 5.14 8.58 -8.76
C ASP A 150 5.48 10.01 -8.33
N THR A 151 5.13 10.42 -7.12
CA THR A 151 5.37 11.79 -6.62
C THR A 151 6.27 11.74 -5.39
N PRO A 152 7.37 12.51 -5.34
CA PRO A 152 8.19 12.63 -4.14
C PRO A 152 7.37 13.12 -2.94
N GLY A 153 7.65 12.59 -1.77
CA GLY A 153 6.95 12.98 -0.56
C GLY A 153 7.01 11.94 0.55
N THR A 154 6.40 12.28 1.67
CA THR A 154 6.23 11.38 2.81
C THR A 154 4.76 11.01 2.93
N TYR A 155 4.46 9.72 2.80
CA TYR A 155 3.12 9.17 2.82
C TYR A 155 2.95 8.36 4.10
N THR A 156 2.11 8.83 5.01
CA THR A 156 1.73 8.08 6.20
C THR A 156 0.44 7.31 5.93
N TYR A 157 0.39 6.06 6.40
CA TYR A 157 -0.80 5.23 6.30
C TYR A 157 -1.13 4.59 7.63
N ILE A 158 -2.40 4.20 7.76
CA ILE A 158 -2.95 3.53 8.92
C ILE A 158 -3.63 2.22 8.52
N CYS A 159 -3.86 1.35 9.50
CA CYS A 159 -4.86 0.29 9.38
C CYS A 159 -6.23 0.84 9.82
N SER A 160 -7.21 0.94 8.91
CA SER A 160 -8.52 1.54 9.19
C SER A 160 -9.31 0.81 10.29
N ILE A 161 -9.11 -0.51 10.43
CA ILE A 161 -9.75 -1.33 11.48
C ILE A 161 -8.91 -1.45 12.77
N HIS A 162 -7.64 -1.01 12.72
CA HIS A 162 -6.73 -0.96 13.87
C HIS A 162 -5.97 0.38 13.86
N PRO A 163 -6.62 1.51 14.20
CA PRO A 163 -6.09 2.84 13.89
C PRO A 163 -4.78 3.22 14.60
N PHE A 164 -4.35 2.42 15.59
CA PHE A 164 -3.07 2.58 16.26
C PHE A 164 -1.88 2.07 15.42
N MET A 165 -2.13 1.31 14.36
CA MET A 165 -1.10 0.79 13.46
C MET A 165 -0.77 1.85 12.41
N HIS A 166 0.49 2.30 12.40
CA HIS A 166 0.97 3.29 11.45
C HIS A 166 2.17 2.75 10.67
N GLY A 167 2.31 3.22 9.44
CA GLY A 167 3.54 3.11 8.69
C GLY A 167 3.78 4.33 7.81
N THR A 168 5.00 4.42 7.27
CA THR A 168 5.45 5.56 6.46
C THR A 168 6.16 5.06 5.20
N VAL A 169 5.85 5.67 4.07
CA VAL A 169 6.61 5.52 2.81
C VAL A 169 7.24 6.87 2.50
N VAL A 170 8.56 6.91 2.35
CA VAL A 170 9.30 8.08 1.89
C VAL A 170 9.67 7.87 0.42
N VAL A 171 9.29 8.79 -0.44
CA VAL A 171 9.56 8.75 -1.87
C VAL A 171 10.55 9.84 -2.22
N THR A 172 11.74 9.46 -2.66
CA THR A 172 12.83 10.38 -3.04
C THR A 172 12.91 10.55 -4.56
N GLY A 173 13.37 11.71 -5.01
CA GLY A 173 13.69 11.97 -6.43
C GLY A 173 14.95 11.27 -6.92
#